data_AF-A0A0R1VCY4-F1
#
_entry.id   AF-A0A0R1VCY4-F1
#
_cell.length_a   1.000
_cell.length_b   1.000
_cell.length_c   1.000
_cell.angle_alpha   90.00
_cell.angle_beta   90.00
_cell.angle_gamma   90.00
#
_symmetry.space_group_name_H-M   'P 1'
#
loop_
_entity.id
_entity.type
_entity.pdbx_description
1 polymer ?
#
loop_
_entity_poly.entity_id
_entity_poly.type
_entity_poly.pdbx_seq_one_letter_code
_entity_poly.pdbx_strand_id
1 'polypeptide(L)'
;MRNGNRRGKPVEKARHFWPTTKRLISYLRPWKWGVLLSILMAIVSVALNIVSPKILGQATTDIYDGILKGVQQMKLGLHITKYPIDFNHVGQICLIVVALYILSGLFSFGQQVLMTWISQKVVYNLRQDFKEKMGRLPIKYYDQHSNGDLMSRMVNDMDNISGTLQ
;
A
#
# COMPACT_ATOMS: atom_id res chain seq x y z
N MET A 1 41.65 3.53 22.95
CA MET A 1 40.43 4.18 22.41
C MET A 1 40.81 4.95 21.15
N ARG A 2 40.40 4.50 19.95
CA ARG A 2 40.68 5.21 18.68
C ARG A 2 39.40 5.24 17.85
N ASN A 3 38.76 6.40 17.89
CA ASN A 3 37.52 6.74 17.20
C ASN A 3 37.78 6.75 15.69
N GLY A 4 37.37 5.68 15.00
CA GLY A 4 37.48 5.55 13.55
C GLY A 4 36.21 6.06 12.88
N ASN A 5 36.23 7.33 12.49
CA ASN A 5 35.20 8.02 11.73
C ASN A 5 34.87 7.24 10.43
N ARG A 6 33.84 6.40 10.45
CA ARG A 6 33.28 5.76 9.24
C ARG A 6 32.51 6.83 8.45
N ARG A 7 33.25 7.73 7.79
CA ARG A 7 32.72 8.54 6.70
C ARG A 7 32.11 7.58 5.69
N GLY A 8 30.79 7.60 5.59
CA GLY A 8 30.02 6.78 4.66
C GLY A 8 30.59 6.95 3.26
N LYS A 9 31.01 5.84 2.65
CA LYS A 9 31.31 5.82 1.22
C LYS A 9 30.08 6.37 0.48
N PRO A 10 30.25 7.25 -0.52
CA PRO A 10 29.11 7.72 -1.30
C PRO A 10 28.40 6.51 -1.90
N VAL A 11 27.08 6.46 -1.72
CA VAL A 11 26.21 5.43 -2.32
C VAL A 11 26.47 5.47 -3.83
N GLU A 12 27.12 4.44 -4.35
CA GLU A 12 27.51 4.39 -5.75
C GLU A 12 26.23 4.38 -6.62
N LYS A 13 26.11 5.36 -7.51
CA LYS A 13 24.91 5.56 -8.34
C LYS A 13 24.69 4.32 -9.22
N ALA A 14 23.46 3.81 -9.26
CA ALA A 14 23.13 2.61 -10.05
C ALA A 14 23.49 2.82 -11.53
N ARG A 15 24.48 2.08 -12.04
CA ARG A 15 24.97 2.21 -13.43
C ARG A 15 23.93 1.77 -14.47
N HIS A 16 23.01 0.87 -14.09
CA HIS A 16 21.96 0.33 -14.96
C HIS A 16 20.62 0.09 -14.21
N PHE A 17 19.94 1.16 -13.81
CA PHE A 17 18.65 1.08 -13.10
C PHE A 17 17.57 0.39 -13.96
N TRP A 18 17.28 0.93 -15.14
CA TRP A 18 16.13 0.49 -15.95
C TRP A 18 16.20 -0.96 -16.46
N PRO A 19 17.36 -1.47 -16.93
CA PRO A 19 17.49 -2.89 -17.30
C PRO A 19 17.26 -3.85 -16.12
N THR A 20 17.68 -3.46 -14.92
CA THR A 20 17.53 -4.26 -13.70
C THR A 20 16.07 -4.33 -13.26
N THR A 21 15.37 -3.18 -13.27
CA THR A 21 13.92 -3.14 -13.01
C THR A 21 13.14 -3.99 -14.00
N LYS A 22 13.47 -3.91 -15.30
CA LYS A 22 12.81 -4.73 -16.33
C LYS A 22 13.02 -6.24 -16.12
N ARG A 23 14.21 -6.65 -15.68
CA ARG A 23 14.48 -8.03 -15.28
C ARG A 23 13.65 -8.44 -14.08
N LEU A 24 13.56 -7.60 -13.05
CA LEU A 24 12.75 -7.89 -11.87
C LEU A 24 11.26 -8.03 -12.21
N ILE A 25 10.73 -7.12 -13.03
CA ILE A 25 9.34 -7.21 -13.53
C ILE A 25 9.12 -8.49 -14.35
N SER A 26 10.15 -9.00 -15.03
CA SER A 26 10.02 -10.28 -15.75
C SER A 26 9.77 -11.47 -14.83
N TYR A 27 10.24 -11.43 -13.57
CA TYR A 27 9.91 -12.45 -12.56
C TYR A 27 8.44 -12.41 -12.14
N LEU A 28 7.73 -11.28 -12.29
CA LEU A 28 6.29 -11.19 -12.02
C LEU A 28 5.43 -11.80 -13.13
N ARG A 29 5.97 -12.04 -14.32
CA ARG A 29 5.23 -12.53 -15.50
C ARG A 29 4.41 -13.80 -15.26
N PRO A 30 4.89 -14.82 -14.52
CA PRO A 30 4.10 -16.02 -14.22
C PRO A 30 2.79 -15.70 -13.48
N TRP A 31 2.77 -14.61 -12.69
CA TRP A 31 1.63 -14.19 -11.86
C TRP A 31 0.92 -12.94 -12.39
N LYS A 32 1.05 -12.64 -13.68
CA LYS A 32 0.49 -11.42 -14.32
C LYS A 32 -1.00 -11.19 -14.04
N TRP A 33 -1.80 -12.26 -13.94
CA TRP A 33 -3.22 -12.16 -13.64
C TRP A 33 -3.50 -11.79 -12.18
N GLY A 34 -2.72 -12.34 -11.25
CA GLY A 34 -2.79 -11.95 -9.84
C GLY A 34 -2.37 -10.48 -9.64
N VAL A 35 -1.35 -10.03 -10.36
CA VAL A 35 -0.92 -8.62 -10.35
C VAL A 35 -1.98 -7.70 -10.96
N LEU A 36 -2.62 -8.11 -12.06
CA LEU A 36 -3.70 -7.31 -12.65
C LEU A 36 -4.90 -7.21 -11.71
N LEU A 37 -5.27 -8.31 -11.06
CA LEU A 37 -6.33 -8.33 -10.05
C LEU A 37 -5.99 -7.45 -8.84
N SER A 38 -4.76 -7.50 -8.34
CA SER A 38 -4.35 -6.66 -7.20
C SER A 38 -4.43 -5.17 -7.55
N ILE A 39 -4.00 -4.78 -8.74
CA ILE A 39 -4.14 -3.39 -9.23
C ILE A 39 -5.62 -2.97 -9.29
N LEU A 40 -6.49 -3.83 -9.81
CA LEU A 40 -7.92 -3.55 -9.87
C LEU A 40 -8.52 -3.36 -8.47
N MET A 41 -8.20 -4.25 -7.53
CA MET A 41 -8.64 -4.14 -6.13
C MET A 41 -8.13 -2.87 -5.46
N ALA A 42 -6.88 -2.47 -5.72
CA ALA A 42 -6.32 -1.22 -5.22
C ALA A 42 -7.09 0.00 -5.75
N ILE A 43 -7.37 0.04 -7.06
CA ILE A 43 -8.14 1.13 -7.68
C ILE A 43 -9.53 1.23 -7.07
N VAL A 44 -10.24 0.11 -6.92
CA VAL A 44 -11.58 0.08 -6.30
C VAL A 44 -11.51 0.56 -4.85
N SER A 45 -10.56 0.06 -4.07
CA SER A 45 -10.35 0.48 -2.68
C SER A 45 -10.16 1.99 -2.57
N VAL A 46 -9.25 2.56 -3.38
CA VAL A 46 -8.94 3.99 -3.39
C VAL A 46 -10.14 4.82 -3.83
N ALA A 47 -10.85 4.40 -4.88
CA ALA A 47 -12.04 5.08 -5.36
C ALA A 47 -13.12 5.16 -4.26
N LEU A 48 -13.38 4.05 -3.55
CA LEU A 48 -14.32 4.03 -2.42
C LEU A 48 -13.85 4.96 -1.30
N ASN A 49 -12.57 4.96 -0.97
CA ASN A 49 -12.00 5.84 0.07
C ASN A 49 -12.13 7.33 -0.28
N ILE A 50 -12.06 7.69 -1.57
CA ILE A 50 -12.23 9.06 -2.06
C ILE A 50 -13.71 9.49 -2.09
N VAL A 51 -14.62 8.55 -2.40
CA VAL A 51 -16.06 8.84 -2.45
C VAL A 51 -16.65 9.04 -1.05
N SER A 52 -16.13 8.35 -0.03
CA SER A 52 -16.61 8.45 1.35
C SER A 52 -16.63 9.88 1.93
N PRO A 53 -15.55 10.69 1.87
CA PRO A 53 -15.56 12.09 2.31
C PRO A 53 -16.58 12.97 1.56
N LYS A 54 -16.79 12.70 0.27
CA LYS A 54 -17.76 13.45 -0.55
C LYS A 54 -19.19 13.22 -0.07
N ILE A 55 -19.52 11.96 0.26
CA ILE A 55 -20.83 11.59 0.81
C ILE A 55 -20.96 12.14 2.24
N LEU A 56 -19.92 12.02 3.06
CA LEU A 56 -19.93 12.55 4.43
C LEU A 56 -20.15 14.08 4.45
N GLY A 57 -19.65 14.81 3.45
CA GLY A 57 -19.90 16.24 3.30
C GLY A 57 -21.40 16.60 3.19
N GLN A 58 -22.23 15.71 2.63
CA GLN A 58 -23.68 15.93 2.56
C GLN A 58 -24.32 15.96 3.96
N ALA A 59 -23.87 15.09 4.88
CA ALA A 59 -24.33 15.13 6.26
C ALA A 59 -23.94 16.45 6.95
N THR A 60 -22.74 16.98 6.67
CA THR A 60 -22.35 18.31 7.18
C THR A 60 -23.24 19.41 6.61
N THR A 61 -23.57 19.36 5.32
CA THR A 61 -24.51 20.29 4.69
C THR A 61 -25.91 20.24 5.33
N ASP A 62 -26.45 19.04 5.56
CA ASP A 62 -27.78 18.89 6.18
C ASP A 62 -27.83 19.45 7.60
N ILE A 63 -26.76 19.22 8.38
CA ILE A 63 -26.63 19.80 9.72
C ILE A 63 -26.55 21.32 9.63
N TYR A 64 -25.73 21.85 8.72
CA TYR A 64 -25.56 23.28 8.52
C TYR A 64 -26.88 23.96 8.12
N ASP A 65 -27.61 23.40 7.16
CA ASP A 65 -28.89 23.90 6.69
C ASP A 65 -29.95 23.83 7.79
N GLY A 66 -29.99 22.75 8.58
CA GLY A 66 -30.89 22.63 9.72
C GLY A 66 -30.61 23.65 10.82
N ILE A 67 -29.34 23.96 11.09
CA ILE A 67 -28.95 25.02 12.03
C ILE A 67 -29.37 26.40 11.49
N LEU A 68 -29.06 26.72 10.23
CA LEU A 68 -29.42 28.00 9.62
C LEU A 68 -30.93 28.25 9.65
N LYS A 69 -31.73 27.24 9.28
CA LYS A 69 -33.20 27.32 9.35
C LYS A 69 -33.69 27.56 10.78
N GLY A 70 -33.11 26.89 11.77
CA GLY A 70 -33.42 27.14 13.18
C GLY A 70 -33.05 28.56 13.62
N VAL A 71 -31.88 29.07 13.25
CA VAL A 71 -31.49 30.46 13.57
C VAL A 71 -32.44 31.47 12.92
N GLN A 72 -32.89 31.22 11.69
CA GLN A 72 -33.86 32.08 11.01
C GLN A 72 -35.22 32.08 11.70
N GLN A 73 -35.71 30.91 12.15
CA GLN A 73 -36.96 30.79 12.90
C GLN A 73 -36.90 31.52 14.26
N MET A 74 -35.75 31.52 14.94
CA MET A 74 -35.53 32.26 16.19
C MET A 74 -35.63 33.77 15.96
N LYS A 75 -35.03 34.26 14.86
CA LYS A 75 -35.11 35.68 14.48
C LYS A 75 -36.54 36.13 14.15
N LEU A 76 -37.40 35.21 13.73
CA LEU A 76 -38.83 35.46 13.48
C LEU A 76 -39.68 35.43 14.76
N GLY A 77 -39.07 35.30 15.94
CA GLY A 77 -39.76 35.30 17.23
C GLY A 77 -40.44 33.97 17.60
N LEU A 78 -40.18 32.90 16.85
CA LEU A 78 -40.68 31.56 17.17
C LEU A 78 -39.81 30.93 18.27
N HIS A 79 -40.42 30.49 19.37
CA HIS A 79 -39.72 29.65 20.35
C HIS A 79 -39.43 28.28 19.73
N ILE A 80 -38.15 27.95 19.60
CA ILE A 80 -37.73 26.67 19.04
C ILE A 80 -37.21 25.79 20.17
N THR A 81 -37.83 24.63 20.35
CA THR A 81 -37.39 23.61 21.31
C THR A 81 -36.39 22.62 20.71
N LYS A 82 -36.30 22.54 19.37
CA LYS A 82 -35.35 21.68 18.65
C LYS A 82 -35.01 22.26 17.27
N TYR A 83 -33.72 22.28 16.91
CA TYR A 83 -33.31 22.67 15.56
C TYR A 83 -33.96 21.75 14.50
N PRO A 84 -34.41 22.28 13.35
CA PRO A 84 -34.99 21.49 12.26
C PRO A 84 -33.90 20.77 11.46
N ILE A 85 -33.14 19.89 12.13
CA ILE A 85 -32.12 19.02 11.55
C ILE A 85 -32.73 17.65 11.30
N ASP A 86 -32.55 17.11 10.10
CA ASP A 86 -32.94 15.74 9.77
C ASP A 86 -31.88 14.74 10.26
N PHE A 87 -31.96 14.39 11.55
CA PHE A 87 -31.06 13.41 12.17
C PHE A 87 -31.20 12.00 11.58
N ASN A 88 -32.35 11.67 10.96
CA ASN A 88 -32.55 10.37 10.35
C ASN A 88 -31.73 10.26 9.06
N HIS A 89 -31.80 11.29 8.20
CA HIS A 89 -31.00 11.36 6.99
C HIS A 89 -29.49 11.39 7.29
N VAL A 90 -29.06 12.20 8.26
CA VAL A 90 -27.66 12.24 8.72
C VAL A 90 -27.19 10.87 9.22
N GLY A 91 -28.02 10.17 10.00
CA GLY A 91 -27.71 8.82 10.48
C GLY A 91 -27.53 7.81 9.36
N GLN A 92 -28.39 7.86 8.33
CA GLN A 92 -28.27 7.01 7.14
C GLN A 92 -26.97 7.30 6.37
N ILE A 93 -26.61 8.57 6.17
CA ILE A 93 -25.35 8.95 5.53
C ILE A 93 -24.15 8.38 6.30
N CYS A 94 -24.14 8.53 7.64
CA CYS A 94 -23.08 7.97 8.48
C CYS A 94 -22.96 6.44 8.33
N LEU A 95 -24.07 5.73 8.29
CA LEU A 95 -24.09 4.26 8.11
C LEU A 95 -23.52 3.88 6.73
N ILE A 96 -23.92 4.59 5.67
CA ILE A 96 -23.40 4.38 4.31
C ILE A 96 -21.88 4.60 4.28
N VAL A 97 -21.39 5.68 4.89
CA VAL A 97 -19.95 5.99 4.93
C VAL A 97 -19.16 4.91 5.68
N VAL A 98 -19.69 4.42 6.82
CA VAL A 98 -19.09 3.29 7.55
C VAL A 98 -19.03 2.05 6.67
N ALA A 99 -20.13 1.71 5.98
CA ALA A 99 -20.16 0.57 5.07
C ALA A 99 -19.15 0.71 3.91
N LEU A 100 -18.99 1.91 3.35
CA LEU A 100 -18.01 2.19 2.31
C LEU A 100 -16.56 2.03 2.81
N TYR A 101 -16.26 2.47 4.04
CA TYR A 101 -14.93 2.27 4.62
C TYR A 101 -14.63 0.79 4.90
N ILE A 102 -15.61 0.04 5.40
CA ILE A 102 -15.47 -1.41 5.58
C ILE A 102 -15.20 -2.07 4.22
N LEU A 103 -15.98 -1.74 3.20
CA LEU A 103 -15.83 -2.32 1.87
C LEU A 103 -14.48 -1.96 1.25
N SER A 104 -14.06 -0.69 1.33
CA SER A 104 -12.73 -0.24 0.89
C SER A 104 -11.62 -0.99 1.62
N GLY A 105 -11.73 -1.13 2.95
CA GLY A 105 -10.80 -1.89 3.78
C GLY A 105 -10.71 -3.36 3.37
N LEU A 106 -11.84 -4.01 3.03
CA LEU A 106 -11.86 -5.38 2.53
C LEU A 106 -11.10 -5.53 1.20
N PHE A 107 -11.32 -4.61 0.25
CA PHE A 107 -10.57 -4.61 -1.01
C PHE A 107 -9.08 -4.34 -0.78
N SER A 108 -8.74 -3.37 0.07
CA SER A 108 -7.35 -3.06 0.41
C SER A 108 -6.66 -4.26 1.05
N PHE A 109 -7.32 -4.92 2.01
CA PHE A 109 -6.77 -6.08 2.69
C PHE A 109 -6.59 -7.26 1.74
N GLY A 110 -7.60 -7.57 0.92
CA GLY A 110 -7.52 -8.64 -0.07
C GLY A 110 -6.42 -8.39 -1.11
N GLN A 111 -6.27 -7.14 -1.54
CA GLN A 111 -5.17 -6.72 -2.42
C GLN A 111 -3.81 -6.94 -1.76
N GLN A 112 -3.66 -6.56 -0.49
CA GLN A 112 -2.41 -6.74 0.27
C GLN A 112 -2.06 -8.22 0.43
N VAL A 113 -3.04 -9.06 0.80
CA VAL A 113 -2.83 -10.51 0.95
C VAL A 113 -2.38 -11.13 -0.37
N LEU A 114 -3.07 -10.80 -1.47
CA LEU A 114 -2.73 -11.30 -2.81
C LEU A 114 -1.32 -10.85 -3.23
N MET A 115 -0.99 -9.56 -3.04
CA MET A 115 0.31 -9.04 -3.45
C MET A 115 1.44 -9.64 -2.61
N THR A 116 1.25 -9.78 -1.29
CA THR A 116 2.19 -10.49 -0.42
C THR A 116 2.44 -11.92 -0.90
N TRP A 117 1.38 -12.66 -1.25
CA TRP A 117 1.53 -14.03 -1.76
C TRP A 117 2.33 -14.08 -3.07
N ILE A 118 2.08 -13.15 -4.00
CA ILE A 118 2.84 -13.03 -5.26
C ILE A 118 4.31 -12.70 -4.97
N SER A 119 4.58 -11.72 -4.11
CA SER A 119 5.94 -11.30 -3.75
C SER A 119 6.75 -12.44 -3.14
N GLN A 120 6.15 -13.25 -2.26
CA GLN A 120 6.81 -14.42 -1.68
C GLN A 120 7.15 -15.47 -2.75
N LYS A 121 6.26 -15.67 -3.73
CA LYS A 121 6.54 -16.58 -4.85
C LYS A 121 7.66 -16.06 -5.76
N VAL A 122 7.72 -14.76 -6.01
CA VAL A 122 8.83 -14.11 -6.73
C VAL A 122 10.16 -14.34 -6.01
N VAL A 123 10.20 -14.10 -4.70
CA VAL A 123 11.39 -14.32 -3.86
C VAL A 123 11.80 -15.79 -3.87
N TYR A 124 10.85 -16.71 -3.80
CA TYR A 124 11.14 -18.14 -3.88
C TYR A 124 11.84 -18.50 -5.20
N ASN A 125 11.34 -18.02 -6.33
CA ASN A 125 11.96 -18.26 -7.63
C ASN A 125 13.35 -17.62 -7.73
N LEU A 126 13.52 -16.39 -7.24
CA LEU A 126 14.83 -15.73 -7.17
C LEU A 126 15.84 -16.54 -6.33
N ARG A 127 15.41 -17.09 -5.20
CA ARG A 127 16.23 -17.97 -4.34
C ARG A 127 16.63 -19.25 -5.08
N GLN A 128 15.73 -19.82 -5.87
CA GLN A 128 16.00 -21.02 -6.65
C GLN A 128 17.03 -20.75 -7.76
N ASP A 129 16.82 -19.70 -8.57
CA ASP A 129 17.71 -19.32 -9.66
C ASP A 129 19.12 -18.98 -9.14
N PHE A 130 19.20 -18.34 -7.97
CA PHE A 130 20.47 -18.09 -7.30
C PHE A 130 21.18 -19.39 -6.89
N LYS A 131 20.47 -20.32 -6.22
CA LYS A 131 21.05 -21.60 -5.80
C LYS A 131 21.58 -22.39 -6.98
N GLU A 132 20.82 -22.45 -8.08
CA GLU A 132 21.24 -23.10 -9.31
C GLU A 132 22.49 -22.44 -9.91
N LYS A 133 22.56 -21.11 -9.88
CA LYS A 133 23.75 -20.38 -10.35
C LYS A 133 24.97 -20.68 -9.49
N MET A 134 24.83 -20.69 -8.16
CA MET A 134 25.90 -21.03 -7.23
C MET A 134 26.41 -22.46 -7.49
N GLY A 135 25.54 -23.44 -7.64
CA GLY A 135 25.94 -24.83 -7.93
C GLY A 135 26.76 -25.03 -9.22
N ARG A 136 26.78 -24.04 -10.13
CA ARG A 136 27.50 -24.10 -11.41
C ARG A 136 28.77 -23.24 -11.44
N LEU A 137 29.11 -22.52 -10.37
CA LEU A 137 30.29 -21.66 -10.33
C LEU A 137 31.57 -22.46 -10.03
N PRO A 138 32.71 -22.13 -10.68
CA PRO A 138 33.98 -22.83 -10.44
C PRO A 138 34.50 -22.56 -9.02
N ILE A 139 35.22 -23.53 -8.45
CA ILE A 139 35.78 -23.48 -7.09
C ILE A 139 36.59 -22.19 -6.84
N LYS A 140 37.33 -21.70 -7.86
CA LYS A 140 38.08 -20.44 -7.79
C LYS A 140 37.25 -19.21 -7.40
N TYR A 141 35.95 -19.18 -7.73
CA TYR A 141 35.05 -18.09 -7.35
C TYR A 141 34.77 -18.06 -5.84
N TYR A 142 34.69 -19.25 -5.23
CA TYR A 142 34.45 -19.46 -3.81
C TYR A 142 35.67 -19.12 -2.95
N ASP A 143 36.88 -19.31 -3.47
CA ASP A 143 38.11 -18.98 -2.76
C ASP A 143 38.35 -17.47 -2.61
N GLN A 144 37.68 -16.65 -3.44
CA GLN A 144 37.83 -15.19 -3.47
C GLN A 144 36.73 -14.44 -2.69
N HIS A 145 35.66 -15.11 -2.27
CA HIS A 145 34.50 -14.49 -1.60
C HIS A 145 34.05 -15.28 -0.38
N SER A 146 33.78 -14.59 0.72
CA SER A 146 33.16 -15.20 1.91
C SER A 146 31.77 -15.74 1.58
N ASN A 147 31.56 -17.06 1.71
CA ASN A 147 30.26 -17.72 1.54
C ASN A 147 29.15 -17.07 2.39
N GLY A 148 29.49 -16.62 3.61
CA GLY A 148 28.55 -15.96 4.51
C GLY A 148 28.14 -14.56 4.04
N ASP A 149 29.07 -13.80 3.44
CA ASP A 149 28.79 -12.46 2.92
C ASP A 149 27.89 -12.54 1.67
N LEU A 150 28.12 -13.52 0.79
CA LEU A 150 27.28 -13.77 -0.38
C LEU A 150 25.84 -14.15 -0.01
N MET A 151 25.68 -15.09 0.93
CA MET A 151 24.36 -15.51 1.38
C MET A 151 23.62 -14.39 2.12
N SER A 152 24.31 -13.64 2.98
CA SER A 152 23.73 -12.52 3.73
C SER A 152 23.23 -11.41 2.80
N ARG A 153 24.05 -10.98 1.84
CA ARG A 153 23.66 -9.96 0.86
C ARG A 153 22.47 -10.41 0.03
N MET A 154 22.49 -11.66 -0.43
CA MET A 154 21.38 -12.21 -1.22
C MET A 154 20.07 -12.23 -0.41
N VAL A 155 20.08 -12.74 0.82
CA VAL A 155 18.87 -12.77 1.66
C VAL A 155 18.36 -11.35 1.89
N ASN A 156 19.23 -10.42 2.29
CA ASN A 156 18.87 -9.02 2.52
C ASN A 156 18.31 -8.34 1.25
N ASP A 157 18.93 -8.56 0.09
CA ASP A 157 18.48 -7.98 -1.18
C ASP A 157 17.12 -8.54 -1.61
N MET A 158 16.88 -9.84 -1.42
CA MET A 158 15.60 -10.47 -1.72
C MET A 158 14.48 -10.02 -0.77
N ASP A 159 14.80 -9.82 0.51
CA ASP A 159 13.86 -9.31 1.49
C ASP A 159 13.51 -7.85 1.18
N ASN A 160 14.49 -7.02 0.77
CA ASN A 160 14.26 -5.66 0.29
C ASN A 160 13.38 -5.62 -0.98
N ILE A 161 13.58 -6.55 -1.92
CA ILE A 161 12.72 -6.71 -3.10
C ILE A 161 11.29 -7.06 -2.69
N SER A 162 11.11 -8.01 -1.76
CA SER A 162 9.78 -8.37 -1.25
C SER A 162 9.07 -7.17 -0.63
N GLY A 163 9.80 -6.39 0.19
CA GLY A 163 9.27 -5.20 0.83
C GLY A 163 8.91 -4.08 -0.15
N THR A 164 9.57 -4.01 -1.31
CA THR A 164 9.25 -3.01 -2.35
C THR A 164 8.05 -3.41 -3.20
N LEU A 165 7.74 -4.71 -3.28
CA LEU A 165 6.60 -5.22 -4.07
C LEU A 165 5.28 -5.25 -3.28
N GLN A 166 5.34 -5.20 -1.95
CA GLN A 166 4.17 -5.19 -1.07
C GLN A 166 3.62 -3.78 -0.87
#